data_AF-A0A6M4H9P4-F1
#
_entry.id   AF-A0A6M4H9P4-F1
#
_cell.length_a   1.000
_cell.length_b   1.000
_cell.length_c   1.000
_cell.angle_alpha   90.00
_cell.angle_beta   90.00
_cell.angle_gamma   90.00
#
_symmetry.space_group_name_H-M   'P 1'
#
loop_
_entity.id
_entity.type
_entity.pdbx_description
1 polymer ?
#
loop_
_entity_poly.entity_id
_entity_poly.type
_entity_poly.pdbx_seq_one_letter_code
_entity_poly.pdbx_strand_id
1 'polypeptide(L)'
;MFLREIRIRNLRSIPALDLSFEDAEVEHKGRRWTLLLGENGVGKSTVLKAIGLITAGSEAIGQLFGDADAWVRNGEQSAEIYARIETAEGKSRELSLTIKRGTNIRSLYAENADTLDELDRAIERARRNYFVLGYGVSRRLPAATGSWSREGSKDARFANVASLFNADVPLTPLEAWAMDLDYRHADALDVVRAAIERLLPGVNFSHIDKAKRRLIFDTPDGEVPLAFLSDGYQNMAAWCGDLLYRITETFEDYKDPLAARGLLLIDELDLHLHPQWQRRLVDFLTQTLPNMQIVATTHSALTVHQARENELYVLRRPQASMPPQLIPFEGDPSKLSIQQLIVSPLFGLETSDSLPVEALRQQARDLQFREKEIGDTERTQLNHIAQQLRELPDAGRQPEYLREQAQLLERIQAELMDRKVSK
;
A
#
# COMPACT_ATOMS: atom_id res chain seq x y z
N MET A 1 17.78 -6.47 2.72
CA MET A 1 17.18 -7.56 3.53
C MET A 1 15.82 -7.87 2.94
N PHE A 2 15.39 -9.12 2.94
CA PHE A 2 14.00 -9.51 2.71
C PHE A 2 13.45 -10.23 3.93
N LEU A 3 12.17 -10.02 4.21
CA LEU A 3 11.38 -10.73 5.19
C LEU A 3 10.95 -12.08 4.57
N ARG A 4 11.14 -13.16 5.33
CA ARG A 4 10.76 -14.54 4.95
C ARG A 4 9.56 -15.02 5.72
N GLU A 5 9.43 -14.60 6.98
CA GLU A 5 8.32 -14.98 7.83
C GLU A 5 8.05 -13.88 8.86
N ILE A 6 6.78 -13.69 9.20
CA ILE A 6 6.34 -12.92 10.37
C ILE A 6 5.31 -13.75 11.14
N ARG A 7 5.49 -13.84 12.45
CA ARG A 7 4.51 -14.40 13.39
C ARG A 7 4.20 -13.36 14.45
N ILE A 8 2.92 -13.16 14.70
CA ILE A 8 2.42 -12.21 15.68
C ILE A 8 1.52 -12.96 16.64
N ARG A 9 1.70 -12.74 17.94
CA ARG A 9 0.87 -13.27 19.01
C ARG A 9 0.44 -12.15 19.95
N ASN A 10 -0.86 -12.12 20.27
CA ASN A 10 -1.46 -11.22 21.26
C ASN A 10 -1.15 -9.73 21.05
N LEU A 11 -1.05 -9.28 19.79
CA LEU A 11 -0.71 -7.90 19.45
C LEU A 11 -1.95 -7.12 19.02
N ARG A 12 -2.35 -6.13 19.82
CA ARG A 12 -3.54 -5.29 19.59
C ARG A 12 -4.78 -6.14 19.27
N SER A 13 -5.37 -5.97 18.08
CA SER A 13 -6.55 -6.71 17.64
C SER A 13 -6.25 -8.13 17.14
N ILE A 14 -4.99 -8.54 17.04
CA ILE A 14 -4.55 -9.83 16.48
C ILE A 14 -4.17 -10.80 17.62
N PRO A 15 -4.90 -11.92 17.81
CA PRO A 15 -4.46 -12.95 18.77
C PRO A 15 -3.33 -13.82 18.23
N ALA A 16 -3.43 -14.24 16.97
CA ALA A 16 -2.43 -15.02 16.28
C ALA A 16 -2.50 -14.71 14.78
N LEU A 17 -1.34 -14.49 14.17
CA LEU A 17 -1.17 -14.32 12.74
C LEU A 17 0.18 -14.89 12.35
N ASP A 18 0.18 -15.77 11.35
CA ASP A 18 1.39 -16.32 10.74
C ASP A 18 1.34 -16.00 9.25
N LEU A 19 2.39 -15.37 8.74
CA LEU A 19 2.49 -14.99 7.34
C LEU A 19 3.88 -15.34 6.83
N SER A 20 3.90 -16.25 5.86
CA SER A 20 5.09 -16.57 5.08
C SER A 20 5.20 -15.65 3.87
N PHE A 21 6.43 -15.28 3.55
CA PHE A 21 6.82 -14.53 2.36
C PHE A 21 7.69 -15.39 1.44
N GLU A 22 7.68 -16.71 1.61
CA GLU A 22 8.31 -17.63 0.67
C GLU A 22 7.41 -17.85 -0.53
N ASP A 23 8.04 -17.93 -1.70
CA ASP A 23 7.35 -18.25 -2.93
C ASP A 23 6.89 -19.70 -2.88
N ALA A 24 5.59 -19.93 -3.09
CA ALA A 24 5.00 -21.26 -3.03
C ALA A 24 5.46 -22.15 -4.19
N GLU A 25 5.91 -21.56 -5.31
CA GLU A 25 6.31 -22.29 -6.51
C GLU A 25 7.80 -22.58 -6.59
N VAL A 26 8.63 -21.79 -5.90
CA VAL A 26 10.10 -21.91 -5.96
C VAL A 26 10.69 -21.88 -4.56
N GLU A 27 11.13 -23.05 -4.09
CA GLU A 27 11.80 -23.23 -2.80
C GLU A 27 12.99 -22.25 -2.68
N HIS A 28 13.09 -21.57 -1.54
CA HIS A 28 14.09 -20.52 -1.22
C HIS A 28 13.98 -19.18 -1.98
N LYS A 29 13.07 -19.04 -2.94
CA LYS A 29 12.78 -17.73 -3.55
C LYS A 29 11.77 -16.97 -2.70
N GLY A 30 12.03 -15.68 -2.51
CA GLY A 30 11.16 -14.82 -1.69
C GLY A 30 10.08 -14.20 -2.55
N ARG A 31 8.86 -14.20 -2.05
CA ARG A 31 7.76 -13.45 -2.64
C ARG A 31 8.04 -11.97 -2.48
N ARG A 32 8.03 -11.27 -3.62
CA ARG A 32 8.33 -9.84 -3.68
C ARG A 32 7.18 -8.98 -3.20
N TRP A 33 5.95 -9.32 -3.56
CA TRP A 33 4.75 -8.57 -3.21
C TRP A 33 3.91 -9.30 -2.17
N THR A 34 3.37 -8.56 -1.20
CA THR A 34 2.33 -9.06 -0.32
C THR A 34 1.32 -7.95 -0.09
N LEU A 35 0.11 -8.14 -0.58
CA LEU A 35 -1.01 -7.23 -0.35
C LEU A 35 -1.90 -7.76 0.77
N LEU A 36 -2.16 -6.91 1.75
CA LEU A 36 -3.07 -7.17 2.84
C LEU A 36 -4.37 -6.40 2.60
N LEU A 37 -5.43 -7.14 2.27
CA LEU A 37 -6.79 -6.63 2.16
C LEU A 37 -7.55 -6.92 3.47
N GLY A 38 -8.55 -6.12 3.80
CA GLY A 38 -9.41 -6.40 4.95
C GLY A 38 -10.15 -5.17 5.42
N GLU A 39 -11.17 -5.35 6.25
CA GLU A 39 -11.99 -4.26 6.78
C GLU A 39 -11.23 -3.34 7.76
N ASN A 40 -11.87 -2.24 8.18
CA ASN A 40 -11.31 -1.36 9.21
C ASN A 40 -11.22 -2.09 10.56
N GLY A 41 -10.12 -1.88 11.29
CA GLY A 41 -9.94 -2.45 12.63
C GLY A 41 -9.54 -3.92 12.72
N VAL A 42 -9.33 -4.62 11.58
CA VAL A 42 -8.86 -6.02 11.57
C VAL A 42 -7.35 -6.19 11.82
N GLY A 43 -6.59 -5.08 11.86
CA GLY A 43 -5.16 -5.08 12.22
C GLY A 43 -4.17 -4.98 11.05
N LYS A 44 -4.60 -4.58 9.84
CA LYS A 44 -3.71 -4.38 8.67
C LYS A 44 -2.48 -3.51 8.98
N SER A 45 -2.72 -2.30 9.46
CA SER A 45 -1.65 -1.37 9.88
C SER A 45 -0.83 -1.92 11.06
N THR A 46 -1.42 -2.76 11.91
CA THR A 46 -0.71 -3.43 13.02
C THR A 46 0.32 -4.41 12.49
N VAL A 47 0.04 -5.15 11.41
CA VAL A 47 1.01 -6.05 10.77
C VAL A 47 2.20 -5.25 10.25
N LEU A 48 1.95 -4.17 9.50
CA LEU A 48 3.04 -3.31 9.00
C LEU A 48 3.86 -2.71 10.15
N LYS A 49 3.20 -2.20 11.20
CA LYS A 49 3.85 -1.65 12.39
C LYS A 49 4.69 -2.69 13.12
N ALA A 50 4.23 -3.94 13.21
CA ALA A 50 4.97 -5.03 13.82
C ALA A 50 6.26 -5.33 13.03
N ILE A 51 6.16 -5.41 11.69
CA ILE A 51 7.32 -5.59 10.81
C ILE A 51 8.29 -4.41 10.93
N GLY A 52 7.78 -3.18 10.91
CA GLY A 52 8.59 -1.98 11.09
C GLY A 52 9.31 -1.96 12.44
N LEU A 53 8.64 -2.35 13.52
CA LEU A 53 9.19 -2.31 14.88
C LEU A 53 10.30 -3.36 15.06
N ILE A 54 10.06 -4.62 14.68
CA ILE A 54 11.03 -5.71 14.87
C ILE A 54 12.28 -5.55 14.00
N THR A 55 12.19 -4.82 12.89
CA THR A 55 13.30 -4.59 11.97
C THR A 55 14.05 -3.27 12.21
N ALA A 56 13.56 -2.40 13.11
CA ALA A 56 14.14 -1.08 13.32
C ALA A 56 15.49 -1.08 14.07
N GLY A 57 15.74 -2.10 14.89
CA GLY A 57 16.89 -2.15 15.83
C GLY A 57 16.68 -1.29 17.07
N SER A 58 17.60 -1.35 18.04
CA SER A 58 17.37 -0.75 19.36
C SER A 58 17.25 0.78 19.30
N GLU A 59 18.12 1.46 18.55
CA GLU A 59 18.13 2.93 18.44
C GLU A 59 16.77 3.51 18.04
N ALA A 60 16.11 2.86 17.07
CA ALA A 60 14.82 3.31 16.55
C ALA A 60 13.65 2.85 17.42
N ILE A 61 13.69 1.63 18.00
CA ILE A 61 12.62 1.13 18.88
C ILE A 61 12.31 2.10 20.02
N GLY A 62 13.34 2.73 20.60
CA GLY A 62 13.17 3.73 21.68
C GLY A 62 12.21 4.87 21.36
N GLN A 63 12.19 5.30 20.10
CA GLN A 63 11.36 6.40 19.62
C GLN A 63 10.04 5.91 19.01
N LEU A 64 9.99 4.67 18.50
CA LEU A 64 8.79 4.10 17.85
C LEU A 64 7.83 3.44 18.84
N PHE A 65 8.34 2.88 19.93
CA PHE A 65 7.59 1.99 20.82
C PHE A 65 6.46 2.71 21.54
N GLY A 66 6.68 3.93 22.05
CA GLY A 66 5.66 4.65 22.82
C GLY A 66 5.27 3.89 24.10
N ASP A 67 3.98 3.62 24.27
CA ASP A 67 3.42 2.89 25.41
C ASP A 67 3.29 1.39 25.14
N ALA A 68 3.87 0.55 26.01
CA ALA A 68 3.82 -0.92 25.92
C ALA A 68 2.39 -1.46 25.92
N ASP A 69 1.52 -0.86 26.72
CA ASP A 69 0.15 -1.34 26.91
C ASP A 69 -0.70 -1.18 25.64
N ALA A 70 -0.33 -0.23 24.78
CA ALA A 70 -0.96 -0.01 23.48
C ALA A 70 -0.59 -1.07 22.42
N TRP A 71 0.42 -1.90 22.69
CA TRP A 71 0.81 -3.02 21.81
C TRP A 71 0.17 -4.34 22.23
N VAL A 72 0.00 -4.56 23.53
CA VAL A 72 -0.55 -5.82 24.05
C VAL A 72 -2.06 -5.88 23.84
N ARG A 73 -2.55 -7.02 23.34
CA ARG A 73 -3.99 -7.28 23.19
C ARG A 73 -4.72 -7.13 24.53
N ASN A 74 -5.96 -6.64 24.49
CA ASN A 74 -6.79 -6.51 25.68
C ASN A 74 -7.06 -7.89 26.29
N GLY A 75 -6.84 -8.02 27.60
CA GLY A 75 -6.98 -9.28 28.34
C GLY A 75 -5.69 -10.10 28.45
N GLU A 76 -4.67 -9.80 27.64
CA GLU A 76 -3.38 -10.51 27.63
C GLU A 76 -2.32 -9.74 28.43
N GLN A 77 -1.32 -10.46 28.96
CA GLN A 77 -0.22 -9.88 29.74
C GLN A 77 1.01 -9.54 28.89
N SER A 78 1.15 -10.20 27.74
CA SER A 78 2.26 -10.01 26.81
C SER A 78 1.83 -10.18 25.36
N ALA A 79 2.63 -9.61 24.47
CA ALA A 79 2.58 -9.81 23.04
C ALA A 79 3.95 -10.24 22.53
N GLU A 80 3.96 -11.01 21.44
CA GLU A 80 5.19 -11.48 20.81
C GLU A 80 5.15 -11.21 19.31
N ILE A 81 6.28 -10.73 18.81
CA ILE A 81 6.53 -10.56 17.38
C ILE A 81 7.76 -11.39 17.07
N TYR A 82 7.67 -12.26 16.07
CA TYR A 82 8.78 -13.03 15.55
C TYR A 82 8.91 -12.77 14.06
N ALA A 83 10.13 -12.57 13.57
CA ALA A 83 10.41 -12.41 12.16
C ALA A 83 11.64 -13.21 11.75
N ARG A 84 11.57 -13.84 10.57
CA ARG A 84 12.75 -14.39 9.90
C ARG A 84 13.12 -13.50 8.74
N ILE A 85 14.37 -13.03 8.72
CA ILE A 85 14.88 -12.13 7.69
C ILE A 85 16.07 -12.76 6.99
N GLU A 86 16.32 -12.36 5.74
CA GLU A 86 17.44 -12.80 4.95
C GLU A 86 18.16 -11.61 4.29
N THR A 87 19.48 -11.59 4.43
CA THR A 87 20.31 -10.53 3.82
C THR A 87 20.56 -10.79 2.33
N ALA A 88 21.18 -9.83 1.63
CA ALA A 88 21.58 -10.01 0.23
C ALA A 88 22.60 -11.16 0.04
N GLU A 89 23.37 -11.46 1.09
CA GLU A 89 24.37 -12.54 1.11
C GLU A 89 23.75 -13.92 1.47
N GLY A 90 22.43 -14.03 1.55
CA GLY A 90 21.74 -15.28 1.92
C GLY A 90 21.83 -15.64 3.41
N LYS A 91 22.41 -14.78 4.26
CA LYS A 91 22.44 -15.02 5.72
C LYS A 91 21.04 -14.81 6.29
N SER A 92 20.48 -15.88 6.84
CA SER A 92 19.20 -15.87 7.57
C SER A 92 19.41 -15.45 9.03
N ARG A 93 18.45 -14.71 9.59
CA ARG A 93 18.40 -14.32 10.99
C ARG A 93 16.99 -14.42 11.51
N GLU A 94 16.86 -14.83 12.75
CA GLU A 94 15.61 -14.89 13.48
C GLU A 94 15.59 -13.75 14.49
N LEU A 95 14.50 -13.00 14.50
CA LEU A 95 14.27 -11.90 15.40
C LEU A 95 13.04 -12.23 16.23
N SER A 96 13.13 -12.01 17.54
CA SER A 96 12.00 -12.06 18.46
C SER A 96 11.94 -10.78 19.29
N LEU A 97 10.72 -10.29 19.50
CA LEU A 97 10.42 -9.15 20.37
C LEU A 97 9.22 -9.51 21.25
N THR A 98 9.46 -9.59 22.56
CA THR A 98 8.44 -9.79 23.58
C THR A 98 8.13 -8.46 24.27
N ILE A 99 6.85 -8.12 24.33
CA ILE A 99 6.34 -6.88 24.93
C ILE A 99 5.40 -7.28 26.07
N LYS A 100 5.72 -6.89 27.30
CA LYS A 100 4.84 -7.12 28.46
C LYS A 100 4.15 -5.82 28.88
N ARG A 101 2.96 -5.94 29.47
CA ARG A 101 2.24 -4.79 30.03
C ARG A 101 3.02 -4.14 31.18
N GLY A 102 2.97 -2.81 31.24
CA GLY A 102 3.69 -2.01 32.23
C GLY A 102 5.21 -1.93 32.04
N THR A 103 5.75 -2.55 30.98
CA THR A 103 7.18 -2.52 30.68
C THR A 103 7.58 -1.16 30.13
N ASN A 104 8.64 -0.57 30.71
CA ASN A 104 9.26 0.63 30.17
C ASN A 104 10.31 0.27 29.12
N ILE A 105 10.80 1.27 28.37
CA ILE A 105 11.75 1.04 27.29
C ILE A 105 13.05 0.34 27.75
N ARG A 106 13.54 0.64 28.96
CA ARG A 106 14.77 0.05 29.49
C ARG A 106 14.59 -1.45 29.76
N SER A 107 13.47 -1.82 30.36
CA SER A 107 13.12 -3.22 30.61
C SER A 107 12.83 -3.96 29.30
N LEU A 108 12.22 -3.30 28.31
CA LEU A 108 12.02 -3.88 26.98
C LEU A 108 13.37 -4.26 26.34
N TYR A 109 14.37 -3.37 26.39
CA TYR A 109 15.71 -3.69 25.90
C TYR A 109 16.33 -4.86 26.65
N ALA A 110 16.27 -4.85 27.99
CA ALA A 110 16.86 -5.91 28.79
C ALA A 110 16.24 -7.29 28.50
N GLU A 111 14.92 -7.36 28.29
CA GLU A 111 14.21 -8.60 27.99
C GLU A 111 14.45 -9.11 26.56
N ASN A 112 14.89 -8.24 25.65
CA ASN A 112 15.10 -8.56 24.23
C ASN A 112 16.56 -8.33 23.79
N ALA A 113 17.50 -8.30 24.74
CA ALA A 113 18.88 -7.89 24.51
C ALA A 113 19.57 -8.79 23.47
N ASP A 114 19.39 -10.10 23.55
CA ASP A 114 20.03 -11.06 22.63
C ASP A 114 19.68 -10.75 21.16
N THR A 115 18.40 -10.60 20.85
CA THR A 115 17.92 -10.28 19.50
C THR A 115 18.38 -8.88 19.06
N LEU A 116 18.22 -7.88 19.92
CA LEU A 116 18.47 -6.49 19.56
C LEU A 116 19.96 -6.21 19.38
N ASP A 117 20.80 -6.69 20.29
CA ASP A 117 22.26 -6.54 20.21
C ASP A 117 22.82 -7.26 18.98
N GLU A 118 22.29 -8.45 18.64
CA GLU A 118 22.71 -9.16 17.43
C GLU A 118 22.35 -8.38 16.16
N LEU A 119 21.11 -7.86 16.09
CA LEU A 119 20.63 -7.06 14.97
C LEU A 119 21.44 -5.76 14.83
N ASP A 120 21.70 -5.05 15.92
CA ASP A 120 22.46 -3.81 15.87
C ASP A 120 23.91 -4.02 15.46
N ARG A 121 24.59 -5.05 15.98
CA ARG A 121 25.93 -5.44 15.49
C ARG A 121 25.93 -5.77 14.00
N ALA A 122 24.87 -6.40 13.50
CA ALA A 122 24.74 -6.71 12.08
C ALA A 122 24.54 -5.45 11.22
N ILE A 123 23.75 -4.50 11.74
CA ILE A 123 23.44 -3.23 11.08
C ILE A 123 24.67 -2.31 11.06
N GLU A 124 25.41 -2.21 12.17
CA GLU A 124 26.67 -1.45 12.23
C GLU A 124 27.68 -1.94 11.19
N ARG A 125 27.77 -3.26 10.99
CA ARG A 125 28.67 -3.87 10.00
C ARG A 125 28.22 -3.64 8.56
N ALA A 126 26.91 -3.69 8.30
CA ALA A 126 26.37 -3.69 6.95
C ALA A 126 25.01 -2.99 6.86
N ARG A 127 24.97 -1.69 7.14
CA ARG A 127 23.72 -0.90 7.19
C ARG A 127 22.85 -1.05 5.95
N ARG A 128 23.46 -1.06 4.75
CA ARG A 128 22.78 -1.26 3.45
C ARG A 128 22.05 -2.60 3.35
N ASN A 129 22.51 -3.62 4.07
CA ASN A 129 21.88 -4.93 4.03
C ASN A 129 20.55 -4.98 4.77
N TYR A 130 20.24 -4.00 5.63
CA TYR A 130 19.05 -3.97 6.51
C TYR A 130 18.16 -2.74 6.25
N PHE A 131 18.13 -2.25 5.01
CA PHE A 131 17.30 -1.11 4.65
C PHE A 131 15.80 -1.47 4.68
N VAL A 132 15.05 -0.76 5.53
CA VAL A 132 13.59 -0.83 5.65
C VAL A 132 13.03 0.59 5.57
N LEU A 133 11.93 0.76 4.84
CA LEU A 133 11.14 1.98 4.75
C LEU A 133 9.68 1.69 5.08
N GLY A 134 9.02 2.61 5.77
CA GLY A 134 7.64 2.47 6.19
C GLY A 134 6.85 3.76 6.06
N TYR A 135 5.76 3.69 5.29
CA TYR A 135 4.85 4.79 5.04
C TYR A 135 3.48 4.52 5.67
N GLY A 136 3.02 5.44 6.51
CA GLY A 136 1.66 5.43 7.03
C GLY A 136 0.65 6.07 6.09
N VAL A 137 -0.62 6.09 6.52
CA VAL A 137 -1.74 6.71 5.79
C VAL A 137 -1.54 8.22 5.61
N SER A 138 -0.94 8.89 6.60
CA SER A 138 -0.68 10.34 6.55
C SER A 138 0.59 10.64 5.76
N ARG A 139 0.44 11.25 4.58
CA ARG A 139 1.55 11.62 3.68
C ARG A 139 1.75 13.14 3.65
N ARG A 140 1.85 13.76 4.83
CA ARG A 140 1.92 15.23 4.96
C ARG A 140 3.26 15.78 4.49
N LEU A 141 3.20 16.86 3.71
CA LEU A 141 4.36 17.69 3.42
C LEU A 141 4.56 18.75 4.53
N PRO A 142 5.79 19.20 4.77
CA PRO A 142 6.07 20.34 5.63
C PRO A 142 5.35 21.60 5.10
N ALA A 143 4.93 22.48 6.01
CA ALA A 143 4.37 23.77 5.60
C ALA A 143 5.41 24.60 4.80
N ALA A 144 4.98 25.21 3.70
CA ALA A 144 5.83 25.91 2.73
C ALA A 144 6.66 27.09 3.28
N THR A 145 6.42 27.50 4.52
CA THR A 145 7.09 28.63 5.20
C THR A 145 8.21 28.20 6.15
N GLY A 146 8.36 26.90 6.43
CA GLY A 146 9.46 26.38 7.22
C GLY A 146 10.69 26.16 6.34
N SER A 147 11.84 26.74 6.71
CA SER A 147 13.12 26.24 6.23
C SER A 147 13.18 24.76 6.59
N TRP A 148 13.22 23.87 5.59
CA TRP A 148 13.48 22.46 5.85
C TRP A 148 14.88 22.37 6.45
N SER A 149 14.96 22.26 7.78
CA SER A 149 16.20 22.04 8.47
C SER A 149 16.56 20.56 8.35
N ARG A 150 17.81 20.29 7.95
CA ARG A 150 18.43 18.96 7.91
C ARG A 150 18.46 18.26 9.28
N GLU A 151 17.97 18.92 10.33
CA GLU A 151 17.80 18.40 11.70
C GLU A 151 16.59 17.46 11.79
N GLY A 152 16.54 16.44 10.93
CA GLY A 152 15.51 15.42 10.91
C GLY A 152 16.00 14.12 11.53
N SER A 153 16.03 14.04 12.87
CA SER A 153 16.46 12.90 13.70
C SER A 153 17.93 12.46 13.50
N LYS A 154 18.68 12.28 14.60
CA LYS A 154 20.03 11.69 14.55
C LYS A 154 20.01 10.26 14.00
N ASP A 155 18.84 9.61 14.01
CA ASP A 155 18.69 8.20 13.69
C ASP A 155 17.89 8.03 12.39
N ALA A 156 18.61 7.88 11.28
CA ALA A 156 17.97 7.69 9.98
C ALA A 156 17.09 6.42 9.91
N ARG A 157 17.33 5.39 10.75
CA ARG A 157 16.46 4.21 10.85
C ARG A 157 15.09 4.54 11.42
N PHE A 158 15.01 5.37 12.47
CA PHE A 158 13.74 5.86 12.99
C PHE A 158 13.00 6.62 11.88
N ALA A 159 13.70 7.56 11.24
CA ALA A 159 13.11 8.43 10.24
C ALA A 159 12.56 7.67 9.02
N ASN A 160 13.15 6.52 8.66
CA ASN A 160 12.69 5.65 7.59
C ASN A 160 11.31 5.03 7.81
N VAL A 161 10.91 4.79 9.07
CA VAL A 161 9.63 4.13 9.41
C VAL A 161 8.70 5.01 10.25
N ALA A 162 9.16 6.18 10.69
CA ALA A 162 8.45 7.04 11.64
C ALA A 162 7.02 7.40 11.19
N SER A 163 6.81 7.66 9.90
CA SER A 163 5.48 8.02 9.36
C SER A 163 4.46 6.88 9.50
N LEU A 164 4.91 5.62 9.58
CA LEU A 164 4.04 4.48 9.85
C LEU A 164 3.47 4.53 11.27
N PHE A 165 4.23 5.05 12.24
CA PHE A 165 3.88 5.06 13.66
C PHE A 165 3.20 6.36 14.08
N ASN A 166 3.59 7.49 13.50
CA ASN A 166 3.10 8.81 13.83
C ASN A 166 2.67 9.59 12.57
N ALA A 167 1.39 9.97 12.53
CA ALA A 167 0.77 10.68 11.40
C ALA A 167 1.22 12.16 11.28
N ASP A 168 1.86 12.72 12.30
CA ASP A 168 2.33 14.10 12.31
C ASP A 168 3.77 14.25 11.80
N VAL A 169 4.47 13.15 11.53
CA VAL A 169 5.82 13.19 10.95
C VAL A 169 5.74 13.61 9.48
N PRO A 170 6.32 14.76 9.08
CA PRO A 170 6.27 15.20 7.70
C PRO A 170 7.24 14.40 6.84
N LEU A 171 6.88 14.23 5.57
CA LEU A 171 7.73 13.62 4.55
C LEU A 171 8.73 14.64 4.00
N THR A 172 9.85 14.16 3.48
CA THR A 172 10.82 15.01 2.79
C THR A 172 10.28 15.41 1.40
N PRO A 173 10.14 16.71 1.09
CA PRO A 173 9.66 17.15 -0.23
C PRO A 173 10.60 16.72 -1.36
N LEU A 174 10.04 16.43 -2.53
CA LEU A 174 10.82 16.09 -3.73
C LEU A 174 11.76 17.23 -4.14
N GLU A 175 11.32 18.49 -4.02
CA GLU A 175 12.17 19.64 -4.30
C GLU A 175 13.36 19.71 -3.34
N ALA A 176 13.17 19.34 -2.06
CA ALA A 176 14.25 19.36 -1.08
C ALA A 176 15.33 18.32 -1.43
N TRP A 177 14.93 17.10 -1.81
CA TRP A 177 15.83 16.07 -2.30
C TRP A 177 16.58 16.51 -3.56
N ALA A 178 15.87 17.00 -4.57
CA ALA A 178 16.47 17.41 -5.84
C ALA A 178 17.50 18.54 -5.65
N MET A 179 17.19 19.53 -4.80
CA MET A 179 18.11 20.63 -4.48
C MET A 179 19.34 20.17 -3.71
N ASP A 180 19.15 19.29 -2.73
CA ASP A 180 20.27 18.77 -1.94
C ASP A 180 21.18 17.89 -2.81
N LEU A 181 20.64 17.14 -3.76
CA LEU A 181 21.43 16.36 -4.70
C LEU A 181 22.18 17.24 -5.73
N ASP A 182 21.51 18.24 -6.32
CA ASP A 182 22.11 19.23 -7.23
C ASP A 182 23.21 20.05 -6.54
N TYR A 183 23.05 20.36 -5.25
CA TYR A 183 24.08 21.04 -4.46
C TYR A 183 25.29 20.14 -4.16
N ARG A 184 25.06 18.84 -3.85
CA ARG A 184 26.13 17.88 -3.54
C ARG A 184 26.91 17.44 -4.77
N HIS A 185 26.27 17.40 -5.95
CA HIS A 185 26.85 16.85 -7.17
C HIS A 185 26.46 17.68 -8.40
N ALA A 186 27.44 18.28 -9.07
CA ALA A 186 27.21 19.16 -10.23
C ALA A 186 26.49 18.47 -11.41
N ASP A 187 26.63 17.14 -11.53
CA ASP A 187 26.04 16.32 -12.60
C ASP A 187 24.77 15.56 -12.15
N ALA A 188 24.16 15.94 -11.03
CA ALA A 188 22.97 15.23 -10.49
C ALA A 188 21.69 15.49 -11.27
N LEU A 189 21.63 16.49 -12.15
CA LEU A 189 20.40 16.88 -12.82
C LEU A 189 19.82 15.76 -13.70
N ASP A 190 20.68 14.97 -14.34
CA ASP A 190 20.26 13.81 -15.15
C ASP A 190 19.66 12.70 -14.28
N VAL A 191 20.21 12.48 -13.08
CA VAL A 191 19.65 11.54 -12.10
C VAL A 191 18.29 12.03 -11.61
N VAL A 192 18.19 13.30 -11.24
CA VAL A 192 16.93 13.93 -10.79
C VAL A 192 15.88 13.78 -11.87
N ARG A 193 16.22 14.14 -13.11
CA ARG A 193 15.34 13.97 -14.28
C ARG A 193 14.88 12.52 -14.43
N ALA A 194 15.81 11.58 -14.49
CA ALA A 194 15.50 10.16 -14.69
C ALA A 194 14.63 9.59 -13.56
N ALA A 195 14.89 9.98 -12.31
CA ALA A 195 14.09 9.54 -11.17
C ALA A 195 12.67 10.13 -11.20
N ILE A 196 12.53 11.43 -11.49
CA ILE A 196 11.23 12.11 -11.57
C ILE A 196 10.40 11.55 -12.73
N GLU A 197 10.97 11.42 -13.92
CA GLU A 197 10.28 10.88 -15.10
C GLU A 197 9.83 9.43 -14.88
N ARG A 198 10.61 8.63 -14.16
CA ARG A 198 10.22 7.27 -13.75
C ARG A 198 9.14 7.26 -12.67
N LEU A 199 9.17 8.18 -11.71
CA LEU A 199 8.26 8.18 -10.54
C LEU A 199 6.93 8.88 -10.79
N LEU A 200 6.90 9.86 -11.69
CA LEU A 200 5.73 10.66 -12.05
C LEU A 200 5.47 10.55 -13.56
N PRO A 201 5.05 9.37 -14.08
CA PRO A 201 4.76 9.26 -15.50
C PRO A 201 3.66 10.22 -15.95
N GLY A 202 3.80 10.77 -17.17
CA GLY A 202 2.81 11.69 -17.74
C GLY A 202 3.04 13.16 -17.38
N VAL A 203 4.05 13.49 -16.56
CA VAL A 203 4.56 14.85 -16.42
C VAL A 203 6.00 14.92 -16.90
N ASN A 204 6.33 15.98 -17.63
CA ASN A 204 7.66 16.19 -18.18
C ASN A 204 8.40 17.16 -17.27
N PHE A 205 9.53 16.72 -16.71
CA PHE A 205 10.37 17.58 -15.90
C PHE A 205 11.11 18.57 -16.82
N SER A 206 10.98 19.89 -16.59
CA SER A 206 11.69 20.90 -17.37
C SER A 206 13.06 21.18 -16.75
N HIS A 207 13.08 21.88 -15.61
CA HIS A 207 14.31 22.30 -14.94
C HIS A 207 14.10 22.59 -13.45
N ILE A 208 15.22 22.86 -12.76
CA ILE A 208 15.25 23.31 -11.37
C ILE A 208 15.36 24.84 -11.34
N ASP A 209 14.32 25.54 -10.84
CA ASP A 209 14.42 26.97 -10.51
C ASP A 209 15.16 27.11 -9.18
N LYS A 210 16.48 27.31 -9.26
CA LYS A 210 17.37 27.44 -8.08
C LYS A 210 17.07 28.69 -7.26
N ALA A 211 16.56 29.76 -7.88
CA ALA A 211 16.26 31.02 -7.20
C ALA A 211 15.03 30.88 -6.30
N LYS A 212 13.98 30.21 -6.80
CA LYS A 212 12.74 29.96 -6.04
C LYS A 212 12.74 28.64 -5.29
N ARG A 213 13.77 27.81 -5.48
CA ARG A 213 13.90 26.46 -4.94
C ARG A 213 12.70 25.57 -5.33
N ARG A 214 12.35 25.55 -6.63
CA ARG A 214 11.20 24.79 -7.16
C ARG A 214 11.59 23.88 -8.31
N LEU A 215 10.87 22.79 -8.45
CA LEU A 215 10.89 21.95 -9.65
C LEU A 215 9.82 22.45 -10.63
N ILE A 216 10.23 22.66 -11.88
CA ILE A 216 9.37 23.16 -12.96
C ILE A 216 9.07 22.01 -13.92
N PHE A 217 7.81 21.92 -14.35
CA PHE A 217 7.29 20.88 -15.22
C PHE A 217 6.64 21.49 -16.46
N ASP A 218 6.84 20.83 -17.60
CA ASP A 218 6.18 21.17 -18.85
C ASP A 218 4.77 20.57 -18.87
N THR A 219 3.78 21.43 -19.08
CA THR A 219 2.38 21.02 -19.34
C THR A 219 1.92 21.59 -20.68
N PRO A 220 0.82 21.07 -21.26
CA PRO A 220 0.27 21.61 -22.51
C PRO A 220 -0.04 23.12 -22.45
N ASP A 221 -0.32 23.64 -21.25
CA ASP A 221 -0.67 25.04 -20.99
C ASP A 221 0.54 25.91 -20.60
N GLY A 222 1.75 25.33 -20.56
CA GLY A 222 3.00 26.01 -20.24
C GLY A 222 3.77 25.39 -19.05
N GLU A 223 4.85 26.05 -18.65
CA GLU A 223 5.68 25.63 -17.52
C GLU A 223 5.04 25.99 -16.18
N VAL A 224 4.89 25.01 -15.30
CA VAL A 224 4.30 25.18 -13.97
C VAL A 224 5.14 24.52 -12.88
N PRO A 225 5.15 25.07 -11.64
CA PRO A 225 5.80 24.43 -10.51
C PRO A 225 5.03 23.19 -10.05
N LEU A 226 5.71 22.27 -9.33
CA LEU A 226 5.10 21.05 -8.76
C LEU A 226 3.78 21.32 -8.03
N ALA A 227 3.75 22.39 -7.21
CA ALA A 227 2.59 22.78 -6.41
C ALA A 227 1.34 23.15 -7.23
N PHE A 228 1.46 23.31 -8.55
CA PHE A 228 0.34 23.63 -9.46
C PHE A 228 -0.10 22.41 -10.28
N LEU A 229 0.57 21.26 -10.14
CA LEU A 229 0.09 20.00 -10.71
C LEU A 229 -1.13 19.49 -9.93
N SER A 230 -1.86 18.53 -10.48
CA SER A 230 -3.01 17.93 -9.77
C SER A 230 -2.60 17.37 -8.41
N ASP A 231 -3.50 17.40 -7.43
CA ASP A 231 -3.26 16.87 -6.07
C ASP A 231 -2.72 15.43 -6.06
N GLY A 232 -3.14 14.59 -7.02
CA GLY A 232 -2.62 13.24 -7.18
C GLY A 232 -1.10 13.20 -7.46
N TYR A 233 -0.61 14.06 -8.35
CA TYR A 233 0.82 14.21 -8.62
C TYR A 233 1.58 14.81 -7.44
N GLN A 234 0.99 15.79 -6.73
CA GLN A 234 1.62 16.39 -5.56
C GLN A 234 1.80 15.36 -4.42
N ASN A 235 0.77 14.55 -4.16
CA ASN A 235 0.82 13.49 -3.15
C ASN A 235 1.83 12.38 -3.53
N MET A 236 1.87 12.02 -4.82
CA MET A 236 2.86 11.05 -5.31
C MET A 236 4.28 11.60 -5.17
N ALA A 237 4.50 12.87 -5.56
CA ALA A 237 5.79 13.53 -5.45
C ALA A 237 6.26 13.65 -4.00
N ALA A 238 5.34 13.91 -3.05
CA ALA A 238 5.66 13.93 -1.62
C ALA A 238 6.24 12.59 -1.14
N TRP A 239 5.59 11.50 -1.50
CA TRP A 239 6.04 10.16 -1.16
C TRP A 239 7.34 9.78 -1.86
N CYS A 240 7.42 10.06 -3.17
CA CYS A 240 8.59 9.79 -4.00
C CYS A 240 9.83 10.57 -3.55
N GLY A 241 9.65 11.83 -3.14
CA GLY A 241 10.71 12.69 -2.64
C GLY A 241 11.34 12.13 -1.36
N ASP A 242 10.51 11.69 -0.42
CA ASP A 242 11.01 11.07 0.81
C ASP A 242 11.68 9.73 0.53
N LEU A 243 11.07 8.88 -0.30
CA LEU A 243 11.65 7.60 -0.73
C LEU A 243 13.04 7.79 -1.30
N LEU A 244 13.19 8.68 -2.28
CA LEU A 244 14.46 8.99 -2.93
C LEU A 244 15.47 9.55 -1.93
N TYR A 245 15.03 10.48 -1.06
CA TYR A 245 15.89 11.04 -0.02
C TYR A 245 16.44 9.96 0.90
N ARG A 246 15.60 9.10 1.48
CA ARG A 246 16.03 8.03 2.40
C ARG A 246 16.97 7.03 1.74
N ILE A 247 16.69 6.69 0.48
CA ILE A 247 17.55 5.81 -0.32
C ILE A 247 18.92 6.47 -0.50
N THR A 248 18.97 7.71 -1.00
CA THR A 248 20.24 8.41 -1.26
C THR A 248 21.05 8.64 0.02
N GLU A 249 20.41 8.88 1.16
CA GLU A 249 21.09 9.01 2.46
C GLU A 249 21.61 7.67 3.00
N THR A 250 20.98 6.54 2.69
CA THR A 250 21.41 5.23 3.22
C THR A 250 22.45 4.54 2.34
N PHE A 251 22.24 4.57 1.02
CA PHE A 251 23.13 3.91 0.08
C PHE A 251 24.28 4.81 -0.37
N GLU A 252 24.16 6.14 -0.21
CA GLU A 252 25.08 7.15 -0.74
C GLU A 252 25.33 7.01 -2.26
N ASP A 253 24.58 6.12 -2.91
CA ASP A 253 24.59 5.88 -4.34
C ASP A 253 23.46 6.67 -4.96
N TYR A 254 23.86 7.71 -5.68
CA TYR A 254 22.96 8.59 -6.38
C TYR A 254 22.84 8.26 -7.86
N LYS A 255 23.63 7.32 -8.42
CA LYS A 255 23.59 7.07 -9.87
C LYS A 255 22.34 6.33 -10.29
N ASP A 256 21.87 5.41 -9.45
CA ASP A 256 20.58 4.74 -9.64
C ASP A 256 19.93 4.43 -8.28
N PRO A 257 19.36 5.44 -7.59
CA PRO A 257 18.78 5.25 -6.26
C PRO A 257 17.65 4.19 -6.30
N LEU A 258 16.92 4.11 -7.40
CA LEU A 258 15.77 3.22 -7.56
C LEU A 258 16.15 1.72 -7.62
N ALA A 259 17.42 1.39 -7.86
CA ALA A 259 17.93 0.02 -7.80
C ALA A 259 18.21 -0.49 -6.38
N ALA A 260 17.99 0.33 -5.35
CA ALA A 260 18.22 -0.05 -3.96
C ALA A 260 17.47 -1.32 -3.54
N ARG A 261 18.13 -2.17 -2.75
CA ARG A 261 17.56 -3.40 -2.19
C ARG A 261 17.08 -3.17 -0.77
N GLY A 262 15.83 -3.53 -0.47
CA GLY A 262 15.27 -3.35 0.86
C GLY A 262 13.85 -3.87 1.01
N LEU A 263 13.26 -3.54 2.16
CA LEU A 263 11.86 -3.82 2.49
C LEU A 263 11.08 -2.50 2.54
N LEU A 264 9.97 -2.44 1.81
CA LEU A 264 9.10 -1.28 1.74
C LEU A 264 7.71 -1.64 2.28
N LEU A 265 7.30 -0.95 3.34
CA LEU A 265 6.01 -1.09 4.01
C LEU A 265 5.14 0.10 3.65
N ILE A 266 3.94 -0.12 3.11
CA ILE A 266 3.05 0.98 2.71
C ILE A 266 1.64 0.71 3.22
N ASP A 267 1.19 1.55 4.14
CA ASP A 267 -0.20 1.54 4.60
C ASP A 267 -1.07 2.32 3.59
N GLU A 268 -2.20 1.74 3.20
CA GLU A 268 -3.12 2.26 2.19
C GLU A 268 -2.39 2.69 0.91
N LEU A 269 -1.83 1.71 0.21
CA LEU A 269 -0.97 1.89 -0.97
C LEU A 269 -1.54 2.90 -1.98
N ASP A 270 -2.84 2.79 -2.24
CA ASP A 270 -3.57 3.52 -3.26
C ASP A 270 -4.25 4.81 -2.79
N LEU A 271 -4.03 5.20 -1.53
CA LEU A 271 -4.63 6.40 -0.95
C LEU A 271 -4.29 7.66 -1.75
N HIS A 272 -5.31 8.47 -2.03
CA HIS A 272 -5.23 9.73 -2.80
C HIS A 272 -4.75 9.60 -4.25
N LEU A 273 -4.61 8.39 -4.78
CA LEU A 273 -4.29 8.18 -6.20
C LEU A 273 -5.56 8.15 -7.04
N HIS A 274 -5.48 8.75 -8.23
CA HIS A 274 -6.57 8.69 -9.21
C HIS A 274 -6.78 7.23 -9.68
N PRO A 275 -8.02 6.76 -9.95
CA PRO A 275 -8.29 5.34 -10.26
C PRO A 275 -7.48 4.75 -11.42
N GLN A 276 -7.17 5.55 -12.44
CA GLN A 276 -6.32 5.12 -13.56
C GLN A 276 -4.90 4.72 -13.12
N TRP A 277 -4.39 5.40 -12.09
CA TRP A 277 -3.10 5.11 -11.48
C TRP A 277 -3.16 3.92 -10.54
N GLN A 278 -4.23 3.83 -9.74
CA GLN A 278 -4.44 2.70 -8.86
C GLN A 278 -4.32 1.38 -9.64
N ARG A 279 -4.88 1.33 -10.86
CA ARG A 279 -4.81 0.18 -11.80
C ARG A 279 -3.45 -0.20 -12.36
N ARG A 280 -2.44 0.66 -12.23
CA ARG A 280 -1.07 0.42 -12.74
C ARG A 280 -0.02 0.41 -11.64
N LEU A 281 -0.42 0.66 -10.40
CA LEU A 281 0.46 0.95 -9.29
C LEU A 281 1.40 -0.20 -8.93
N VAL A 282 0.89 -1.44 -8.92
CA VAL A 282 1.70 -2.62 -8.56
C VAL A 282 2.76 -2.87 -9.63
N ASP A 283 2.35 -2.90 -10.90
CA ASP A 283 3.27 -3.07 -12.03
C ASP A 283 4.31 -1.94 -12.10
N PHE A 284 3.85 -0.72 -11.89
CA PHE A 284 4.69 0.47 -11.85
C PHE A 284 5.78 0.34 -10.78
N LEU A 285 5.43 0.06 -9.53
CA LEU A 285 6.40 -0.11 -8.45
C LEU A 285 7.28 -1.35 -8.65
N THR A 286 6.75 -2.38 -9.31
CA THR A 286 7.51 -3.57 -9.69
C THR A 286 8.65 -3.22 -10.64
N GLN A 287 8.40 -2.34 -11.62
CA GLN A 287 9.39 -1.89 -12.59
C GLN A 287 10.33 -0.84 -12.01
N THR A 288 9.80 0.09 -11.21
CA THR A 288 10.55 1.22 -10.67
C THR A 288 11.47 0.83 -9.52
N LEU A 289 11.09 -0.13 -8.67
CA LEU A 289 11.87 -0.54 -7.49
C LEU A 289 12.24 -2.03 -7.52
N PRO A 290 12.95 -2.52 -8.56
CA PRO A 290 13.10 -3.95 -8.89
C PRO A 290 13.63 -4.82 -7.75
N ASN A 291 14.45 -4.23 -6.86
CA ASN A 291 15.12 -4.94 -5.77
C ASN A 291 14.45 -4.74 -4.40
N MET A 292 13.28 -4.11 -4.34
CA MET A 292 12.49 -3.95 -3.11
C MET A 292 11.47 -5.09 -2.96
N GLN A 293 11.40 -5.66 -1.76
CA GLN A 293 10.25 -6.42 -1.31
C GLN A 293 9.21 -5.45 -0.75
N ILE A 294 7.94 -5.60 -1.16
CA ILE A 294 6.87 -4.67 -0.82
C ILE A 294 5.78 -5.41 -0.06
N VAL A 295 5.48 -4.92 1.14
CA VAL A 295 4.33 -5.36 1.93
C VAL A 295 3.42 -4.16 2.09
N ALA A 296 2.22 -4.24 1.53
CA ALA A 296 1.32 -3.11 1.49
C ALA A 296 -0.09 -3.49 1.91
N THR A 297 -0.84 -2.52 2.41
CA THR A 297 -2.26 -2.67 2.74
C THR A 297 -3.10 -1.89 1.74
N THR A 298 -4.33 -2.34 1.50
CA THR A 298 -5.26 -1.64 0.62
C THR A 298 -6.70 -2.02 0.94
N HIS A 299 -7.62 -1.13 0.62
CA HIS A 299 -9.07 -1.39 0.55
C HIS A 299 -9.62 -1.38 -0.88
N SER A 300 -8.78 -1.13 -1.89
CA SER A 300 -9.24 -0.93 -3.26
C SER A 300 -9.20 -2.23 -4.06
N ALA A 301 -10.36 -2.60 -4.61
CA ALA A 301 -10.47 -3.69 -5.56
C ALA A 301 -9.59 -3.47 -6.81
N LEU A 302 -9.34 -2.21 -7.20
CA LEU A 302 -8.48 -1.90 -8.35
C LEU A 302 -7.01 -2.24 -8.11
N THR A 303 -6.53 -2.01 -6.88
CA THR A 303 -5.17 -2.35 -6.47
C THR A 303 -5.02 -3.86 -6.34
N VAL A 304 -5.99 -4.50 -5.68
CA VAL A 304 -6.02 -5.94 -5.47
C VAL A 304 -6.10 -6.72 -6.80
N HIS A 305 -6.79 -6.19 -7.80
CA HIS A 305 -6.89 -6.79 -9.13
C HIS A 305 -5.53 -6.93 -9.84
N GLN A 306 -4.49 -6.22 -9.42
CA GLN A 306 -3.13 -6.39 -9.98
C GLN A 306 -2.29 -7.42 -9.24
N ALA A 307 -2.75 -7.92 -8.09
CA ALA A 307 -2.03 -8.96 -7.37
C ALA A 307 -2.03 -10.25 -8.18
N ARG A 308 -0.88 -10.94 -8.18
CA ARG A 308 -0.78 -12.28 -8.74
C ARG A 308 -1.22 -13.32 -7.73
N GLU A 309 -1.29 -14.56 -8.19
CA GLU A 309 -1.51 -15.72 -7.35
C GLU A 309 -0.52 -15.74 -6.16
N ASN A 310 -1.02 -16.09 -4.97
CA ASN A 310 -0.25 -16.11 -3.72
C ASN A 310 0.30 -14.76 -3.21
N GLU A 311 -0.04 -13.62 -3.82
CA GLU A 311 0.38 -12.28 -3.34
C GLU A 311 -0.66 -11.60 -2.46
N LEU A 312 -1.93 -12.04 -2.50
CA LEU A 312 -3.03 -11.43 -1.77
C LEU A 312 -3.40 -12.23 -0.51
N TYR A 313 -3.49 -11.52 0.62
CA TYR A 313 -4.00 -12.05 1.87
C TYR A 313 -5.11 -11.17 2.40
N VAL A 314 -6.14 -11.80 2.96
CA VAL A 314 -7.31 -11.12 3.51
C VAL A 314 -7.34 -11.28 5.02
N LEU A 315 -7.24 -10.17 5.73
CA LEU A 315 -7.56 -10.08 7.14
C LEU A 315 -9.06 -9.82 7.27
N ARG A 316 -9.80 -10.81 7.78
CA ARG A 316 -11.24 -10.66 7.99
C ARG A 316 -11.63 -11.07 9.40
N ARG A 317 -12.69 -10.43 9.88
CA ARG A 317 -13.35 -10.82 11.12
C ARG A 317 -14.63 -11.56 10.74
N PRO A 318 -14.72 -12.89 10.94
CA PRO A 318 -15.90 -13.62 10.46
C PRO A 318 -17.18 -13.23 11.21
N GLN A 319 -17.07 -12.83 12.49
CA GLN A 319 -18.15 -12.28 13.31
C GLN A 319 -17.60 -11.24 14.28
N ALA A 320 -18.40 -10.24 14.67
CA ALA A 320 -17.96 -9.13 15.52
C ALA A 320 -17.28 -9.59 16.85
N SER A 321 -17.75 -10.70 17.44
CA SER A 321 -17.22 -11.29 18.67
C SER A 321 -15.96 -12.15 18.47
N MET A 322 -15.68 -12.57 17.25
CA MET A 322 -14.54 -13.43 16.93
C MET A 322 -13.31 -12.60 16.56
N PRO A 323 -12.09 -13.11 16.81
CA PRO A 323 -10.88 -12.42 16.39
C PRO A 323 -10.72 -12.37 14.87
N PRO A 324 -9.94 -11.39 14.36
CA PRO A 324 -9.56 -11.37 12.95
C PRO A 324 -8.68 -12.58 12.63
N GLN A 325 -8.84 -13.10 11.41
CA GLN A 325 -8.07 -14.20 10.85
C GLN A 325 -7.43 -13.75 9.54
N LEU A 326 -6.21 -14.19 9.29
CA LEU A 326 -5.50 -14.00 8.02
C LEU A 326 -5.77 -15.21 7.13
N ILE A 327 -6.28 -14.98 5.94
CA ILE A 327 -6.62 -16.04 4.97
C ILE A 327 -5.92 -15.70 3.65
N PRO A 328 -5.11 -16.61 3.07
CA PRO A 328 -4.58 -16.41 1.72
C PRO A 328 -5.74 -16.41 0.72
N PHE A 329 -5.68 -15.53 -0.27
CA PHE A 329 -6.67 -15.58 -1.35
C PHE A 329 -6.38 -16.78 -2.26
N GLU A 330 -7.42 -17.58 -2.53
CA GLU A 330 -7.32 -18.74 -3.42
C GLU A 330 -7.55 -18.31 -4.88
N GLY A 331 -6.56 -18.58 -5.74
CA GLY A 331 -6.57 -18.23 -7.15
C GLY A 331 -5.87 -16.91 -7.46
N ASP A 332 -6.09 -16.43 -8.69
CA ASP A 332 -5.39 -15.26 -9.24
C ASP A 332 -6.38 -14.08 -9.35
N PRO A 333 -6.25 -13.05 -8.49
CA PRO A 333 -7.12 -11.88 -8.51
C PRO A 333 -7.17 -11.17 -9.87
N SER A 334 -6.05 -11.21 -10.62
CA SER A 334 -5.93 -10.55 -11.92
C SER A 334 -6.80 -11.17 -13.02
N LYS A 335 -7.21 -12.43 -12.84
CA LYS A 335 -8.08 -13.15 -13.78
C LYS A 335 -9.57 -12.92 -13.52
N LEU A 336 -9.93 -12.35 -12.37
CA LEU A 336 -11.31 -12.07 -12.01
C LEU A 336 -11.79 -10.74 -12.58
N SER A 337 -13.08 -10.60 -12.81
CA SER A 337 -13.65 -9.27 -13.08
C SER A 337 -13.69 -8.44 -11.80
N ILE A 338 -13.64 -7.12 -11.92
CA ILE A 338 -13.76 -6.22 -10.75
C ILE A 338 -15.09 -6.45 -10.03
N GLN A 339 -16.18 -6.74 -10.76
CA GLN A 339 -17.47 -7.07 -10.16
C GLN A 339 -17.40 -8.35 -9.32
N GLN A 340 -16.73 -9.39 -9.83
CA GLN A 340 -16.54 -10.65 -9.09
C GLN A 340 -15.68 -10.43 -7.84
N LEU A 341 -14.65 -9.60 -7.91
CA LEU A 341 -13.85 -9.24 -6.74
C LEU A 341 -14.68 -8.50 -5.70
N ILE A 342 -15.44 -7.47 -6.10
CA ILE A 342 -16.25 -6.67 -5.19
C ILE A 342 -17.34 -7.51 -4.51
N VAL A 343 -18.02 -8.38 -5.25
CA VAL A 343 -19.09 -9.26 -4.73
C VAL A 343 -18.52 -10.48 -3.99
N SER A 344 -17.21 -10.71 -4.07
CA SER A 344 -16.59 -11.80 -3.32
C SER A 344 -16.69 -11.57 -1.81
N PRO A 345 -16.64 -12.64 -1.00
CA PRO A 345 -16.56 -12.54 0.46
C PRO A 345 -15.35 -11.76 1.00
N LEU A 346 -14.46 -11.25 0.14
CA LEU A 346 -13.28 -10.45 0.50
C LEU A 346 -13.63 -9.00 0.83
N PHE A 347 -14.59 -8.42 0.10
CA PHE A 347 -15.03 -7.02 0.28
C PHE A 347 -16.36 -6.92 1.04
N GLY A 348 -17.07 -8.04 1.20
CA GLY A 348 -18.28 -8.11 2.01
C GLY A 348 -19.49 -7.42 1.37
N LEU A 349 -19.43 -7.11 0.07
CA LEU A 349 -20.56 -6.52 -0.65
C LEU A 349 -21.44 -7.62 -1.21
N GLU A 350 -22.74 -7.57 -0.92
CA GLU A 350 -23.71 -8.53 -1.46
C GLU A 350 -24.01 -8.26 -2.94
N THR A 351 -23.88 -7.00 -3.36
CA THR A 351 -24.13 -6.57 -4.74
C THR A 351 -23.16 -5.48 -5.16
N SER A 352 -22.98 -5.30 -6.48
CA SER A 352 -22.32 -4.14 -7.06
C SER A 352 -23.30 -3.00 -7.39
N ASP A 353 -24.56 -3.12 -6.96
CA ASP A 353 -25.60 -2.14 -7.26
C ASP A 353 -25.41 -0.87 -6.43
N SER A 354 -26.03 0.23 -6.86
CA SER A 354 -26.13 1.41 -5.99
C SER A 354 -27.15 1.14 -4.87
N LEU A 355 -26.95 1.77 -3.71
CA LEU A 355 -27.85 1.61 -2.55
C LEU A 355 -29.35 1.80 -2.88
N PRO A 356 -29.77 2.77 -3.73
CA PRO A 356 -31.17 2.87 -4.13
C PRO A 356 -31.69 1.66 -4.92
N VAL A 357 -30.85 1.11 -5.81
CA VAL A 357 -31.20 -0.05 -6.63
C VAL A 357 -31.25 -1.31 -5.77
N GLU A 358 -30.31 -1.46 -4.85
CA GLU A 358 -30.30 -2.54 -3.87
C GLU A 358 -31.56 -2.52 -3.01
N ALA A 359 -31.94 -1.35 -2.48
CA ALA A 359 -33.16 -1.17 -1.70
C ALA A 359 -34.42 -1.48 -2.53
N LEU A 360 -34.49 -1.02 -3.79
CA LEU A 360 -35.60 -1.34 -4.70
C LEU A 360 -35.69 -2.85 -4.98
N ARG A 361 -34.55 -3.52 -5.22
CA ARG A 361 -34.50 -4.98 -5.41
C ARG A 361 -34.90 -5.73 -4.15
N GLN A 362 -34.50 -5.26 -2.97
CA GLN A 362 -34.89 -5.85 -1.69
C GLN A 362 -36.40 -5.71 -1.44
N GLN A 363 -36.97 -4.51 -1.65
CA GLN A 363 -38.41 -4.28 -1.56
C GLN A 363 -39.20 -5.14 -2.55
N ALA A 364 -38.70 -5.29 -3.78
CA ALA A 364 -39.32 -6.18 -4.78
C ALA A 364 -39.32 -7.63 -4.31
N ARG A 365 -38.20 -8.13 -3.75
CA ARG A 365 -38.09 -9.49 -3.21
C ARG A 365 -39.05 -9.71 -2.03
N ASP A 366 -39.15 -8.77 -1.11
CA ASP A 366 -40.03 -8.88 0.06
C ASP A 366 -41.51 -8.94 -0.34
N LEU A 367 -41.93 -8.10 -1.29
CA LEU A 367 -43.29 -8.07 -1.83
C LEU A 367 -43.62 -9.33 -2.67
N GLN A 368 -42.65 -9.84 -3.45
CA GLN A 368 -42.79 -11.11 -4.18
C GLN A 368 -42.89 -12.30 -3.23
N PHE A 369 -42.14 -12.30 -2.13
CA PHE A 369 -42.23 -13.38 -1.14
C PHE A 369 -43.62 -13.41 -0.46
N ARG A 370 -44.24 -12.24 -0.30
CA ARG A 370 -45.60 -12.07 0.25
C ARG A 370 -46.71 -12.07 -0.80
N GLU A 371 -46.44 -12.47 -2.05
CA GLU A 371 -47.35 -12.27 -3.21
C GLU A 371 -48.78 -12.82 -3.01
N LYS A 372 -48.97 -13.83 -2.15
CA LYS A 372 -50.27 -14.40 -1.81
C LYS A 372 -51.05 -13.65 -0.73
N GLU A 373 -50.39 -12.75 0.00
CA GLU A 373 -50.93 -12.00 1.16
C GLU A 373 -50.97 -10.48 0.92
N ILE A 374 -50.45 -10.00 -0.21
CA ILE A 374 -50.40 -8.57 -0.54
C ILE A 374 -51.74 -8.03 -1.06
N GLY A 375 -52.10 -6.83 -0.61
CA GLY A 375 -53.27 -6.09 -1.08
C GLY A 375 -53.09 -5.47 -2.48
N ASP A 376 -54.17 -4.91 -3.05
CA ASP A 376 -54.14 -4.27 -4.38
C ASP A 376 -53.19 -3.05 -4.47
N THR A 377 -53.00 -2.35 -3.35
CA THR A 377 -52.03 -1.25 -3.23
C THR A 377 -50.58 -1.73 -3.30
N GLU A 378 -50.25 -2.81 -2.58
CA GLU A 378 -48.92 -3.44 -2.59
C GLU A 378 -48.61 -4.07 -3.95
N ARG A 379 -49.61 -4.62 -4.66
CA ARG A 379 -49.45 -5.07 -6.06
C ARG A 379 -49.14 -3.94 -7.03
N THR A 380 -49.82 -2.80 -6.86
CA THR A 380 -49.55 -1.60 -7.69
C THR A 380 -48.14 -1.07 -7.42
N GLN A 381 -47.70 -1.09 -6.17
CA GLN A 381 -46.34 -0.72 -5.77
C GLN A 381 -45.29 -1.69 -6.35
N LEU A 382 -45.54 -3.01 -6.31
CA LEU A 382 -44.65 -4.00 -6.92
C LEU A 382 -44.51 -3.78 -8.44
N ASN A 383 -45.61 -3.48 -9.14
CA ASN A 383 -45.57 -3.16 -10.57
C ASN A 383 -44.77 -1.88 -10.85
N HIS A 384 -44.90 -0.86 -9.99
CA HIS A 384 -44.13 0.37 -10.11
C HIS A 384 -42.63 0.13 -9.89
N ILE A 385 -42.26 -0.62 -8.85
CA ILE A 385 -40.86 -1.01 -8.58
C ILE A 385 -40.31 -1.85 -9.74
N ALA A 386 -41.09 -2.81 -10.26
CA ALA A 386 -40.70 -3.62 -11.41
C ALA A 386 -40.49 -2.78 -12.68
N GLN A 387 -41.28 -1.71 -12.88
CA GLN A 387 -41.07 -0.77 -13.97
C GLN A 387 -39.78 0.03 -13.77
N GLN A 388 -39.54 0.58 -12.57
CA GLN A 388 -38.31 1.30 -12.24
C GLN A 388 -37.06 0.43 -12.45
N LEU A 389 -37.10 -0.84 -12.02
CA LEU A 389 -36.01 -1.79 -12.22
C LEU A 389 -35.76 -2.12 -13.70
N ARG A 390 -36.79 -2.12 -14.56
CA ARG A 390 -36.63 -2.29 -16.02
C ARG A 390 -36.11 -1.04 -16.73
N GLU A 391 -36.37 0.13 -16.15
CA GLU A 391 -35.88 1.41 -16.66
C GLU A 391 -34.43 1.68 -16.25
N LEU A 392 -33.91 0.96 -15.24
CA LEU A 392 -32.49 0.97 -14.95
C LEU A 392 -31.70 0.58 -16.20
N PRO A 393 -30.51 1.19 -16.40
CA PRO A 393 -29.56 0.70 -17.37
C PRO A 393 -29.15 -0.70 -16.91
N ASP A 394 -29.89 -1.70 -17.38
CA ASP A 394 -29.51 -3.10 -17.26
C ASP A 394 -28.11 -3.26 -17.85
N ALA A 395 -27.41 -4.35 -17.55
CA ALA A 395 -26.11 -4.65 -18.18
C ALA A 395 -26.14 -4.59 -19.74
N GLY A 396 -27.33 -4.53 -20.36
CA GLY A 396 -27.56 -4.30 -21.79
C GLY A 396 -28.01 -2.89 -22.23
N ARG A 397 -28.46 -1.96 -21.38
CA ARG A 397 -28.72 -0.56 -21.78
C ARG A 397 -27.53 0.30 -21.43
N GLN A 398 -26.46 0.07 -22.19
CA GLN A 398 -25.23 0.85 -22.08
C GLN A 398 -25.50 2.35 -22.33
N PRO A 399 -25.02 3.24 -21.45
CA PRO A 399 -24.86 4.66 -21.75
C PRO A 399 -24.28 4.89 -23.15
N GLU A 400 -24.64 5.99 -23.80
CA GLU A 400 -24.28 6.27 -25.19
C GLU A 400 -22.76 6.18 -25.44
N TYR A 401 -21.94 6.64 -24.48
CA TYR A 401 -20.48 6.52 -24.53
C TYR A 401 -19.96 5.07 -24.41
N LEU A 402 -20.69 4.16 -23.75
CA LEU A 402 -20.35 2.73 -23.69
C LEU A 402 -20.75 2.00 -24.97
N ARG A 403 -21.80 2.47 -25.68
CA ARG A 403 -22.18 1.91 -27.00
C ARG A 403 -21.12 2.17 -28.06
N GLU A 404 -20.54 3.36 -28.07
CA GLU A 404 -19.42 3.66 -28.98
C GLU A 404 -18.22 2.74 -28.73
N GLN A 405 -17.91 2.46 -27.46
CA GLN A 405 -16.87 1.50 -27.08
C GLN A 405 -17.23 0.06 -27.44
N ALA A 406 -18.49 -0.36 -27.27
CA ALA A 406 -18.95 -1.69 -27.66
C ALA A 406 -18.88 -1.89 -29.19
N GLN A 407 -19.29 -0.89 -29.97
CA GLN A 407 -19.14 -0.91 -31.43
C GLN A 407 -17.67 -0.94 -31.86
N LEU A 408 -16.79 -0.24 -31.14
CA LEU A 408 -15.35 -0.30 -31.38
C LEU A 408 -14.79 -1.69 -31.08
N LEU A 409 -15.21 -2.32 -29.98
CA LEU A 409 -14.80 -3.68 -29.61
C LEU A 409 -15.31 -4.73 -30.61
N GLU A 410 -16.54 -4.60 -31.10
CA GLU A 410 -17.08 -5.46 -32.15
C GLU A 410 -16.29 -5.31 -33.45
N ARG A 411 -15.91 -4.08 -33.84
CA ARG A 411 -15.04 -3.84 -35.00
C ARG A 411 -13.66 -4.47 -34.82
N ILE A 412 -13.04 -4.31 -33.65
CA ILE A 412 -11.74 -4.91 -33.34
C ILE A 412 -11.83 -6.45 -33.38
N GLN A 413 -12.89 -7.04 -32.81
CA GLN A 413 -13.11 -8.49 -32.88
C GLN A 413 -13.31 -8.97 -34.32
N ALA A 414 -14.09 -8.25 -35.13
CA ALA A 414 -14.28 -8.59 -36.53
C ALA A 414 -12.95 -8.54 -37.31
N GLU A 415 -12.13 -7.49 -37.11
CA GLU A 415 -10.80 -7.37 -37.74
C GLU A 415 -9.81 -8.47 -37.30
N LEU A 416 -9.85 -8.87 -36.03
CA LEU A 416 -9.02 -9.96 -35.51
C LEU A 416 -9.46 -11.34 -36.03
N MET A 417 -10.75 -11.55 -36.27
CA MET A 417 -11.29 -12.77 -36.86
C MET A 417 -10.95 -12.85 -38.35
N ASP A 418 -11.07 -11.75 -39.10
CA ASP A 418 -10.67 -11.69 -40.52
C ASP A 418 -9.18 -11.95 -40.73
N ARG A 419 -8.32 -11.46 -39.82
CA ARG A 419 -6.87 -11.73 -39.86
C ARG A 419 -6.49 -13.17 -39.52
N LYS A 420 -7.35 -13.93 -38.83
CA LYS A 420 -7.15 -15.37 -38.57
C LYS A 420 -7.59 -16.27 -39.73
N VAL A 421 -8.40 -15.76 -40.66
CA VAL A 421 -8.85 -16.51 -41.85
C VAL A 421 -7.92 -16.28 -43.06
N SER A 422 -7.09 -15.23 -43.04
CA SER A 422 -6.08 -14.94 -44.08
C SER A 422 -4.66 -15.42 -43.78
N LYS A 423 -4.48 -16.36 -42.84
CA LYS A 423 -3.26 -17.15 -42.63
C LYS A 423 -3.63 -18.62 -42.70
#